data_AF-A0A1R3KE18-F1
#
_entry.id   AF-A0A1R3KE18-F1
#
_cell.length_a   1.000
_cell.length_b   1.000
_cell.length_c   1.000
_cell.angle_alpha   90.00
_cell.angle_beta   90.00
_cell.angle_gamma   90.00
#
_symmetry.space_group_name_H-M   'P 1'
#
loop_
_entity.id
_entity.type
_entity.pdbx_description
1 polymer ?
#
loop_
_entity_poly.entity_id
_entity_poly.type
_entity_poly.pdbx_seq_one_letter_code
_entity_poly.pdbx_strand_id
1 'polypeptide(L)'
;MFCFVLDAAIQLGVFDIIAKAGHGAHLSSSEIASQINAKNSEAPSLLDRVLRLLACYGFVTCVTRKQQLDDGDEDCNKVERLYGLALPGRAFVHDEDRGCLAGFPITKNKIQAW
;
A
#
# COMPACT_ATOMS: atom_id res chain seq x y z
N MET A 1 14.27 12.47 -1.92
CA MET A 1 12.88 12.43 -1.44
C MET A 1 12.29 11.02 -1.51
N PHE A 2 12.51 10.27 -2.61
CA PHE A 2 12.04 8.88 -2.75
C PHE A 2 12.51 7.92 -1.63
N CYS A 3 13.78 8.00 -1.20
CA CYS A 3 14.33 7.09 -0.20
C CYS A 3 13.54 7.10 1.13
N PHE A 4 13.05 8.28 1.57
CA PHE A 4 12.24 8.39 2.77
C PHE A 4 10.84 7.78 2.61
N VAL A 5 10.28 7.83 1.39
CA VAL A 5 8.96 7.24 1.10
C VAL A 5 9.06 5.72 1.03
N LEU A 6 10.11 5.20 0.42
CA LEU A 6 10.38 3.77 0.40
C LEU A 6 10.62 3.24 1.82
N ASP A 7 11.44 3.92 2.61
CA ASP A 7 11.70 3.56 4.02
C ASP A 7 10.41 3.57 4.85
N ALA A 8 9.57 4.60 4.73
CA ALA A 8 8.28 4.63 5.41
C ALA A 8 7.35 3.48 4.97
N ALA A 9 7.31 3.14 3.68
CA ALA A 9 6.51 2.03 3.17
C ALA A 9 6.98 0.67 3.68
N ILE A 10 8.30 0.50 3.84
CA ILE A 10 8.90 -0.68 4.48
C ILE A 10 8.52 -0.74 5.96
N GLN A 11 8.67 0.36 6.71
CA GLN A 11 8.34 0.42 8.14
C GLN A 11 6.86 0.18 8.42
N LEU A 12 5.98 0.66 7.55
CA LEU A 12 4.54 0.42 7.64
C LEU A 12 4.13 -0.99 7.18
N GLY A 13 5.05 -1.81 6.66
CA GLY A 13 4.77 -3.16 6.19
C GLY A 13 3.85 -3.19 4.97
N VAL A 14 3.86 -2.14 4.13
CA VAL A 14 2.96 -2.02 2.98
C VAL A 14 3.14 -3.18 2.00
N PHE A 15 4.38 -3.57 1.72
CA PHE A 15 4.69 -4.67 0.81
C PHE A 15 4.19 -6.01 1.36
N ASP A 16 4.29 -6.22 2.68
CA ASP A 16 3.81 -7.43 3.37
C ASP A 16 2.29 -7.53 3.32
N ILE A 17 1.60 -6.41 3.51
CA ILE A 17 0.13 -6.34 3.43
C ILE A 17 -0.36 -6.71 2.02
N ILE A 18 0.26 -6.15 0.99
CA ILE A 18 -0.11 -6.47 -0.39
C ILE A 18 0.27 -7.93 -0.73
N ALA A 19 1.42 -8.41 -0.25
CA ALA A 19 1.83 -9.81 -0.44
C ALA A 19 0.85 -10.80 0.21
N LYS A 20 0.35 -10.49 1.42
CA LYS A 20 -0.63 -11.30 2.16
C LYS A 20 -1.98 -11.39 1.47
N ALA A 21 -2.37 -10.37 0.69
CA ALA A 21 -3.60 -10.43 -0.11
C ALA A 21 -3.52 -11.44 -1.26
N GLY A 22 -2.32 -11.91 -1.61
CA GLY A 22 -2.10 -12.99 -2.57
C GLY A 22 -1.49 -12.55 -3.89
N HIS A 23 -1.07 -13.53 -4.69
CA HIS A 23 -0.41 -13.30 -5.97
C HIS A 23 -1.36 -12.62 -6.96
N GLY A 24 -1.00 -11.42 -7.43
CA GLY A 24 -1.80 -10.64 -8.38
C GLY A 24 -2.99 -9.89 -7.75
N ALA A 25 -3.12 -9.93 -6.42
CA ALA A 25 -4.11 -9.13 -5.71
C ALA A 25 -3.81 -7.63 -5.84
N HIS A 26 -4.87 -6.83 -5.88
CA HIS A 26 -4.79 -5.38 -5.84
C HIS A 26 -5.68 -4.87 -4.71
N LEU A 27 -5.10 -4.03 -3.84
CA LEU A 27 -5.77 -3.47 -2.67
C LEU A 27 -5.94 -1.96 -2.83
N SER A 28 -7.05 -1.41 -2.37
CA SER A 28 -7.21 0.04 -2.28
C SER A 28 -6.37 0.63 -1.13
N SER A 29 -6.15 1.94 -1.17
CA SER A 29 -5.42 2.62 -0.08
C SER A 29 -6.16 2.55 1.27
N SER A 30 -7.50 2.46 1.26
CA SER A 30 -8.31 2.28 2.46
C SER A 30 -8.19 0.88 3.04
N GLU A 31 -8.15 -0.15 2.19
CA GLU A 31 -7.90 -1.54 2.63
C GLU A 31 -6.52 -1.66 3.27
N ILE A 32 -5.48 -1.07 2.66
CA ILE A 32 -4.13 -1.07 3.21
C ILE A 32 -4.10 -0.30 4.56
N ALA A 33 -4.73 0.87 4.64
CA ALA A 33 -4.81 1.64 5.88
C ALA A 33 -5.49 0.86 7.01
N SER A 34 -6.54 0.09 6.68
CA SER A 34 -7.26 -0.73 7.65
C SER A 34 -6.39 -1.85 8.22
N GLN A 35 -5.53 -2.47 7.40
CA GLN A 35 -4.62 -3.52 7.85
C GLN A 35 -3.46 -2.98 8.69
N ILE A 36 -3.03 -1.74 8.43
CA ILE A 36 -2.08 -1.01 9.28
C ILE A 36 -2.72 -0.62 10.63
N ASN A 37 -4.05 -0.71 10.75
CA ASN A 37 -4.83 -0.27 11.91
C ASN A 37 -4.59 1.22 12.19
N ALA A 38 -4.57 2.02 11.11
CA ALA A 38 -4.34 3.46 11.19
C ALA A 38 -5.53 4.15 11.88
N LYS A 39 -5.25 4.93 12.93
CA LYS A 39 -6.26 5.71 13.67
C LYS A 39 -6.61 7.03 13.00
N ASN A 40 -5.69 7.53 12.17
CA ASN A 40 -5.85 8.79 11.45
C ASN A 40 -6.84 8.64 10.28
N SER A 41 -7.90 9.45 10.26
CA SER A 41 -8.90 9.48 9.17
C SER A 41 -8.30 9.86 7.82
N GLU A 42 -7.18 10.60 7.80
CA GLU A 42 -6.44 10.97 6.59
C GLU A 42 -5.45 9.90 6.13
N ALA A 43 -5.28 8.80 6.86
CA ALA A 43 -4.31 7.76 6.50
C ALA A 43 -4.52 7.19 5.08
N PRO A 44 -5.76 6.91 4.60
CA PRO A 44 -5.97 6.41 3.24
C PRO A 44 -5.53 7.41 2.16
N SER A 45 -5.70 8.71 2.40
CA SER A 45 -5.33 9.76 1.43
C SER A 45 -3.81 9.96 1.37
N LEU A 46 -3.14 9.87 2.53
CA LEU A 46 -1.68 9.91 2.63
C LEU A 46 -1.03 8.66 2.04
N LEU A 47 -1.59 7.47 2.31
CA LEU A 47 -1.13 6.22 1.72
C LEU A 47 -1.29 6.22 0.20
N ASP A 48 -2.39 6.76 -0.34
CA ASP A 48 -2.55 6.89 -1.79
C ASP A 48 -1.40 7.70 -2.43
N ARG A 49 -0.97 8.79 -1.78
CA ARG A 49 0.17 9.60 -2.27
C ARG A 49 1.49 8.83 -2.23
N VAL A 50 1.73 8.07 -1.18
CA VAL A 50 2.91 7.20 -1.03
C VAL A 50 2.92 6.10 -2.10
N LEU A 51 1.80 5.37 -2.22
CA LEU A 51 1.64 4.27 -3.16
C LEU A 51 1.75 4.73 -4.61
N ARG A 52 1.21 5.91 -4.95
CA ARG A 52 1.41 6.53 -6.27
C ARG A 52 2.87 6.78 -6.57
N LEU A 53 3.63 7.31 -5.60
CA LEU A 53 5.05 7.53 -5.82
C LEU A 53 5.75 6.20 -6.08
N LEU A 54 5.52 5.19 -5.25
CA LEU A 54 6.07 3.85 -5.43
C LEU A 54 5.68 3.22 -6.78
N ALA A 55 4.47 3.48 -7.27
CA ALA A 55 4.00 3.03 -8.58
C ALA A 55 4.80 3.67 -9.72
N CYS A 56 5.12 4.97 -9.62
CA CYS A 56 5.97 5.65 -10.60
C CYS A 56 7.39 5.06 -10.67
N TYR A 57 7.89 4.49 -9.57
CA TYR A 57 9.18 3.81 -9.52
C TYR A 57 9.08 2.28 -9.75
N GLY A 58 7.88 1.76 -10.03
CA GLY A 58 7.67 0.35 -10.37
C GLY A 58 7.74 -0.63 -9.18
N PHE A 59 7.66 -0.15 -7.94
CA PHE A 59 7.64 -1.02 -6.75
C PHE A 59 6.27 -1.65 -6.51
N VAL A 60 5.21 -0.95 -6.93
CA VAL A 60 3.83 -1.44 -6.90
C VAL A 60 3.18 -1.21 -8.26
N THR A 61 2.20 -2.02 -8.62
CA THR A 61 1.33 -1.76 -9.77
C THR A 61 0.20 -0.84 -9.32
N CYS A 62 -0.34 -0.04 -10.25
CA CYS A 62 -1.51 0.81 -10.00
C CYS A 62 -2.54 0.54 -11.09
N VAL A 63 -3.75 0.16 -10.68
CA VAL A 63 -4.88 -0.12 -11.56
C VAL A 63 -6.07 0.72 -11.08
N THR A 64 -6.87 1.18 -12.01
CA THR A 64 -8.02 2.03 -11.72
C THR A 64 -9.32 1.22 -11.85
N ARG A 65 -10.15 1.23 -10.81
CA ARG A 65 -11.49 0.65 -10.81
C ARG A 65 -12.51 1.79 -10.83
N LYS A 66 -13.45 1.75 -11.78
CA LYS A 66 -14.64 2.62 -11.75
C LYS A 66 -15.65 1.98 -10.83
N GLN A 67 -16.12 2.72 -9.84
CA GLN A 67 -17.21 2.28 -8.97
C GLN A 67 -18.50 2.89 -9.51
N GLN A 68 -19.33 2.04 -10.13
CA GLN A 68 -20.66 2.46 -10.54
C GLN A 68 -21.56 2.43 -9.31
N LEU A 69 -21.97 3.60 -8.84
CA LEU A 69 -23.01 3.74 -7.84
C LEU A 69 -24.34 3.59 -8.57
N ASP A 70 -25.20 2.69 -8.09
CA ASP A 70 -26.49 2.35 -8.72
C ASP A 70 -27.61 3.33 -8.34
N ASP A 71 -27.28 4.42 -7.65
CA ASP A 71 -28.21 5.49 -7.33
C ASP A 71 -28.14 6.54 -8.44
N GLY A 72 -29.29 6.83 -9.05
CA GLY A 72 -29.50 7.61 -10.28
C GLY A 72 -29.10 9.09 -10.24
N ASP A 73 -27.88 9.39 -9.78
CA ASP A 73 -27.23 10.69 -9.84
C ASP A 73 -26.08 10.60 -10.86
N GLU A 74 -26.30 11.16 -12.04
CA GLU A 74 -25.47 10.94 -13.25
C GLU A 74 -24.05 11.54 -13.19
N ASP A 75 -23.59 12.06 -12.05
CA ASP A 75 -22.31 12.80 -11.94
C ASP A 75 -21.43 12.42 -10.73
N CYS A 76 -21.38 11.14 -10.33
CA CYS A 76 -20.35 10.69 -9.40
C CYS A 76 -19.72 9.35 -9.80
N ASN A 77 -19.03 9.33 -10.94
CA ASN A 77 -18.11 8.23 -11.27
C ASN A 77 -16.92 8.28 -10.30
N LYS A 78 -17.06 7.66 -9.13
CA LYS A 78 -15.98 7.56 -8.16
C LYS A 78 -14.93 6.59 -8.69
N VAL A 79 -13.78 7.14 -9.02
CA VAL A 79 -12.63 6.40 -9.52
C VAL A 79 -11.76 6.00 -8.34
N GLU A 80 -11.65 4.70 -8.06
CA GLU A 80 -10.79 4.16 -7.02
C GLU A 80 -9.50 3.58 -7.62
N ARG A 81 -8.38 3.80 -6.94
CA ARG A 81 -7.08 3.22 -7.32
C ARG A 81 -6.78 2.00 -6.46
N LEU A 82 -6.30 0.96 -7.11
CA LEU A 82 -5.90 -0.30 -6.49
C LEU A 82 -4.43 -0.54 -6.76
N TYR A 83 -3.74 -1.04 -5.75
CA TYR A 83 -2.30 -1.22 -5.74
C TYR A 83 -1.96 -2.70 -5.58
N GLY A 84 -1.15 -3.21 -6.49
CA GLY A 84 -0.65 -4.58 -6.46
C GLY A 84 0.85 -4.63 -6.29
N LEU A 85 1.38 -5.82 -5.99
CA LEU A 85 2.81 -5.99 -5.74
C LEU A 85 3.56 -6.23 -7.06
N ALA A 86 4.55 -5.38 -7.36
CA ALA A 86 5.44 -5.55 -8.50
C ALA A 86 6.74 -6.29 -8.12
N LEU A 87 7.51 -6.72 -9.11
CA LEU A 87 8.77 -7.47 -8.88
C LEU A 87 9.78 -6.73 -7.99
N PRO A 88 10.05 -5.42 -8.18
CA PRO A 88 10.95 -4.68 -7.28
C PRO A 88 10.43 -4.61 -5.84
N GLY A 89 9.11 -4.47 -5.65
CA GLY A 89 8.48 -4.45 -4.32
C GLY A 89 8.57 -5.79 -3.59
N ARG A 90 8.59 -6.92 -4.32
CA ARG A 90 8.75 -8.25 -3.71
C ARG A 90 10.04 -8.42 -2.92
N ALA A 91 11.10 -7.69 -3.30
CA ALA A 91 12.37 -7.76 -2.59
C ALA A 91 12.33 -7.19 -1.16
N PHE A 92 11.26 -6.44 -0.84
CA PHE A 92 11.04 -5.81 0.47
C PHE A 92 9.96 -6.50 1.30
N VAL A 93 9.44 -7.63 0.82
CA VAL A 93 8.51 -8.46 1.59
C VAL A 93 9.31 -9.22 2.65
N HIS A 94 8.90 -9.07 3.90
CA HIS A 94 9.39 -9.88 5.00
C HIS A 94 8.76 -11.26 4.95
N ASP A 95 9.49 -12.17 4.35
CA ASP A 95 9.23 -13.60 4.37
C ASP A 95 10.21 -14.23 5.38
N GLU A 96 9.68 -14.98 6.35
CA GLU A 96 10.50 -15.61 7.39
C GLU A 96 11.52 -16.60 6.81
N ASP A 97 11.27 -17.14 5.61
CA ASP A 97 12.13 -18.12 4.95
C ASP A 97 13.08 -17.51 3.90
N ARG A 98 12.71 -16.38 3.27
CA ARG A 98 13.47 -15.79 2.15
C ARG A 98 14.32 -14.58 2.51
N GLY A 99 14.11 -13.99 3.69
CA GLY A 99 14.75 -12.74 4.08
C GLY A 99 14.24 -11.54 3.26
N CYS A 100 14.67 -10.34 3.63
CA CYS A 100 14.22 -9.08 3.04
C CYS A 100 15.42 -8.18 2.73
N LEU A 101 15.40 -7.44 1.61
CA LEU A 101 16.45 -6.46 1.28
C LEU A 101 16.36 -5.17 2.10
N ALA A 102 15.34 -5.02 2.95
CA ALA A 102 15.34 -3.98 3.97
C ALA A 102 16.48 -4.26 4.95
N GLY A 103 17.53 -3.43 4.93
CA GLY A 103 18.76 -3.62 5.71
C GLY A 103 18.61 -3.53 7.23
N PHE A 104 17.38 -3.49 7.77
CA PHE A 104 17.11 -3.54 9.20
C PHE A 104 15.93 -4.48 9.49
N PRO A 105 16.06 -5.38 10.49
CA PRO A 105 14.92 -6.19 10.91
C PRO A 105 13.81 -5.27 11.42
N ILE A 106 12.58 -5.45 10.92
CA ILE A 106 11.38 -4.83 11.50
C ILE A 106 11.28 -5.32 12.95
N THR A 107 11.78 -4.54 13.89
CA THR A 107 11.35 -4.69 15.27
C THR A 107 9.92 -4.14 15.32
N LYS A 108 8.94 -5.02 15.55
CA LYS A 108 7.53 -4.66 15.76
C LYS A 108 7.32 -3.86 17.07
N ASN A 109 8.27 -3.01 17.44
CA ASN A 109 8.12 -2.07 18.53
C ASN A 109 7.28 -0.91 18.04
N LYS A 110 5.96 -1.17 18.05
CA LYS A 110 4.89 -0.23 18.38
C LYS A 110 5.23 1.22 18.03
N ILE A 111 5.28 1.51 16.73
CA ILE A 111 5.04 2.88 16.28
C ILE A 111 3.59 3.14 16.67
N GLN A 112 3.38 3.79 17.81
CA GLN A 112 2.08 4.33 18.17
C GLN A 112 1.76 5.38 17.12
N ALA A 113 1.07 4.94 16.07
CA ALA A 113 0.45 5.82 15.11
C ALA A 113 -0.60 6.65 15.88
N TRP A 114 -0.39 7.96 15.85
CA TRP A 114 -1.29 8.96 16.39
C TRP A 114 -2.61 8.93 15.59
#